data_AF-A0A7C6HLQ6-F1
#
_entry.id   AF-A0A7C6HLQ6-F1
#
_cell.length_a   1.000
_cell.length_b   1.000
_cell.length_c   1.000
_cell.angle_alpha   90.00
_cell.angle_beta   90.00
_cell.angle_gamma   90.00
#
_symmetry.space_group_name_H-M   'P 1'
#
loop_
_entity.id
_entity.type
_entity.pdbx_description
1 polymer ?
#
loop_
_entity_poly.entity_id
_entity_poly.type
_entity_poly.pdbx_seq_one_letter_code
_entity_poly.pdbx_strand_id
1 'polypeptide(L)'
;MEIKGQDKFLLSDTAVPDIFIHEYMPRLDGAAVKCYLLLLSAFQNGKREISKKDLSLRLSLTPKDLDLSLNKLVEEGLIILSSEGIKLSDMKAIELRTLLAAKPEENTVVLSPEVITEREQVVTAINNEYFQGLMTHAWYDMIDDWFAKYRFEPAVVQALFAEATAADKWGKLNRPFLNSIAARWSKHGVKTFSELSVFYEQNELFLGLYKHICKVLRISFTEPGMRMVESWVDELGYDKDVIDLALEETTASSRPNLRYVDTILRRWHSQGIKSKADVENERKSWLQGKKSKSSGKTAKSANRDNYEGEGPDADYDEAFGLTYPKMQTVKSDDEFTANNE
;
A
#
# COMPACT_ATOMS: atom_id res chain seq x y z
N MET A 1 38.21 10.03 -46.23
CA MET A 1 38.47 10.07 -44.77
C MET A 1 38.14 8.68 -44.25
N GLU A 2 39.13 7.81 -44.10
CA GLU A 2 38.88 6.47 -43.56
C GLU A 2 38.68 6.59 -42.05
N ILE A 3 37.43 6.49 -41.60
CA ILE A 3 37.09 6.51 -40.19
C ILE A 3 37.32 5.10 -39.62
N LYS A 4 38.58 4.75 -39.38
CA LYS A 4 38.95 3.46 -38.78
C LYS A 4 38.29 3.33 -37.40
N GLY A 5 37.33 2.41 -37.28
CA GLY A 5 36.72 2.01 -36.00
C GLY A 5 35.23 2.33 -35.82
N GLN A 6 34.57 3.07 -36.72
CA GLN A 6 33.12 3.29 -36.63
C GLN A 6 32.30 2.07 -37.03
N ASP A 7 32.75 1.29 -38.03
CA ASP A 7 32.08 0.08 -38.48
C ASP A 7 31.93 -0.95 -37.36
N LYS A 8 32.86 -0.94 -36.40
CA LYS A 8 32.88 -1.86 -35.25
C LYS A 8 31.80 -1.54 -34.21
N PHE A 9 31.39 -0.27 -34.09
CA PHE A 9 30.34 0.16 -33.15
C PHE A 9 28.94 0.14 -33.80
N LEU A 10 28.87 0.41 -35.11
CA LEU A 10 27.61 0.39 -35.86
C LEU A 10 27.02 -1.03 -35.98
N LEU A 11 27.89 -2.05 -35.94
CA LEU A 11 27.55 -3.47 -36.07
C LEU A 11 27.78 -4.26 -34.77
N SER A 12 28.06 -3.60 -33.63
CA SER A 12 28.25 -4.28 -32.35
C SER A 12 26.94 -4.50 -31.62
N ASP A 13 26.75 -5.71 -31.11
CA ASP A 13 25.67 -6.04 -30.20
C ASP A 13 26.08 -5.83 -28.73
N THR A 14 25.17 -5.34 -27.91
CA THR A 14 25.35 -5.24 -26.46
C THR A 14 24.59 -6.38 -25.80
N ALA A 15 25.30 -7.33 -25.19
CA ALA A 15 24.69 -8.47 -24.53
C ALA A 15 24.09 -8.04 -23.19
N VAL A 16 22.75 -8.05 -23.08
CA VAL A 16 22.02 -7.75 -21.86
C VAL A 16 21.71 -9.06 -21.13
N PRO A 17 22.08 -9.22 -19.85
CA PRO A 17 21.74 -10.43 -19.11
C PRO A 17 20.24 -10.57 -18.87
N ASP A 18 19.69 -11.77 -19.03
CA ASP A 18 18.24 -12.03 -18.81
C ASP A 18 17.80 -11.72 -17.38
N ILE A 19 18.68 -11.92 -16.38
CA ILE A 19 18.39 -11.51 -15.00
C ILE A 19 18.12 -10.00 -14.91
N PHE A 20 18.78 -9.15 -15.70
CA PHE A 20 18.44 -7.73 -15.75
C PHE A 20 17.03 -7.52 -16.31
N ILE A 21 16.66 -8.25 -17.36
CA ILE A 21 15.38 -8.11 -18.05
C ILE A 21 14.21 -8.56 -17.15
N HIS A 22 14.37 -9.70 -16.48
CA HIS A 22 13.27 -10.29 -15.72
C HIS A 22 13.17 -9.79 -14.27
N GLU A 23 14.31 -9.47 -13.62
CA GLU A 23 14.29 -8.95 -12.25
C GLU A 23 14.28 -7.43 -12.19
N TYR A 24 15.28 -6.79 -12.78
CA TYR A 24 15.58 -5.39 -12.50
C TYR A 24 14.77 -4.42 -13.38
N MET A 25 14.66 -4.70 -14.68
CA MET A 25 13.98 -3.84 -15.65
C MET A 25 12.53 -3.48 -15.25
N PRO A 26 11.69 -4.39 -14.72
CA PRO A 26 10.32 -4.06 -14.32
C PRO A 26 10.22 -3.08 -13.13
N ARG A 27 11.28 -2.95 -12.33
CA ARG A 27 11.33 -2.05 -11.16
C ARG A 27 11.90 -0.67 -11.50
N LEU A 28 12.61 -0.56 -12.62
CA LEU A 28 13.27 0.66 -13.05
C LEU A 28 12.35 1.52 -13.92
N ASP A 29 12.57 2.83 -13.88
CA ASP A 29 11.93 3.72 -14.84
C ASP A 29 12.66 3.70 -16.19
N GLY A 30 11.98 4.17 -17.24
CA GLY A 30 12.54 4.15 -18.60
C GLY A 30 13.83 4.97 -18.74
N ALA A 31 14.04 5.98 -17.89
CA ALA A 31 15.29 6.74 -17.85
C ALA A 31 16.45 5.92 -17.26
N ALA A 32 16.24 5.26 -16.11
CA ALA A 32 17.23 4.38 -15.51
C ALA A 32 17.59 3.19 -16.41
N VAL A 33 16.61 2.58 -17.10
CA VAL A 33 16.89 1.49 -18.06
C VAL A 33 17.79 1.99 -19.20
N LYS A 34 17.50 3.17 -19.77
CA LYS A 34 18.35 3.78 -20.81
C LYS A 34 19.75 4.08 -20.30
N CYS A 35 19.87 4.63 -19.08
CA CYS A 35 21.16 4.87 -18.42
C CYS A 35 21.95 3.58 -18.30
N TYR A 36 21.32 2.51 -17.80
CA TYR A 36 21.96 1.22 -17.60
C TYR A 36 22.43 0.59 -18.92
N LEU A 37 21.59 0.55 -19.95
CA LEU A 37 21.95 -0.03 -21.25
C LEU A 37 23.09 0.74 -21.94
N LEU A 38 23.09 2.07 -21.83
CA LEU A 38 24.16 2.90 -22.39
C LEU A 38 25.48 2.70 -21.64
N LEU A 39 25.42 2.60 -20.31
CA LEU A 39 26.58 2.24 -19.50
C LEU A 39 27.09 0.85 -19.92
N LEU A 40 26.22 -0.17 -19.94
CA LEU A 40 26.57 -1.54 -20.33
C LEU A 40 27.27 -1.59 -21.69
N SER A 41 26.72 -0.91 -22.69
CA SER A 41 27.30 -0.84 -24.04
C SER A 41 28.70 -0.22 -24.04
N ALA A 42 28.93 0.85 -23.27
CA ALA A 42 30.24 1.49 -23.22
C ALA A 42 31.28 0.63 -22.49
N PHE A 43 30.90 0.00 -21.38
CA PHE A 43 31.77 -0.90 -20.62
C PHE A 43 32.14 -2.15 -21.42
N GLN A 44 31.21 -2.75 -22.17
CA GLN A 44 31.49 -3.90 -23.05
C GLN A 44 32.38 -3.52 -24.23
N ASN A 45 32.24 -2.30 -24.77
CA ASN A 45 33.04 -1.79 -25.89
C ASN A 45 34.39 -1.15 -25.46
N GLY A 46 34.79 -1.29 -24.19
CA GLY A 46 36.11 -0.89 -23.71
C GLY A 46 36.28 0.59 -23.31
N LYS A 47 35.20 1.40 -23.37
CA LYS A 47 35.19 2.75 -22.78
C LYS A 47 34.74 2.66 -21.33
N ARG A 48 35.71 2.66 -20.41
CA ARG A 48 35.48 2.46 -18.97
C ARG A 48 35.06 3.72 -18.22
N GLU A 49 35.10 4.89 -18.87
CA GLU A 49 34.76 6.16 -18.25
C GLU A 49 33.71 6.88 -19.09
N ILE A 50 32.47 6.92 -18.60
CA ILE A 50 31.44 7.82 -19.11
C ILE A 50 31.19 8.90 -18.04
N SER A 51 31.32 10.16 -18.42
CA SER A 51 31.00 11.26 -17.52
C SER A 51 29.49 11.45 -17.39
N LYS A 52 29.03 11.97 -16.24
CA LYS A 52 27.62 12.35 -16.06
C LYS A 52 27.15 13.34 -17.14
N LYS A 53 28.05 14.22 -17.58
CA LYS A 53 27.77 15.19 -18.65
C LYS A 53 27.49 14.51 -19.99
N ASP A 54 28.26 13.48 -20.34
CA ASP A 54 28.04 12.71 -21.56
C ASP A 54 26.73 11.92 -21.53
N LEU A 55 26.37 11.34 -20.38
CA LEU A 55 25.09 10.67 -20.18
C LEU A 55 23.91 11.63 -20.35
N SER A 56 23.98 12.80 -19.69
CA SER A 56 22.94 13.83 -19.78
C SER A 56 22.71 14.29 -21.22
N LEU A 57 23.80 14.54 -21.97
CA LEU A 57 23.73 14.97 -23.36
C LEU A 57 23.20 13.88 -24.31
N ARG A 58 23.63 12.62 -24.13
CA ARG A 58 23.22 11.52 -25.02
C ARG A 58 21.79 11.05 -24.79
N LEU A 59 21.32 11.11 -23.55
CA LEU A 59 19.99 10.65 -23.17
C LEU A 59 18.97 11.79 -23.13
N SER A 60 19.40 13.02 -23.41
CA SER A 60 18.57 14.23 -23.31
C SER A 60 17.90 14.36 -21.94
N LEU A 61 18.63 14.03 -20.88
CA LEU A 61 18.15 14.08 -19.49
C LEU A 61 18.70 15.31 -18.79
N THR A 62 17.87 15.94 -17.95
CA THR A 62 18.36 17.01 -17.07
C THR A 62 19.32 16.44 -16.01
N PRO A 63 20.25 17.23 -15.45
CA PRO A 63 21.14 16.75 -14.40
C PRO A 63 20.39 16.16 -13.20
N LYS A 64 19.24 16.75 -12.84
CA LYS A 64 18.40 16.27 -11.74
C LYS A 64 17.80 14.89 -12.04
N ASP A 65 17.22 14.72 -13.23
CA ASP A 65 16.63 13.43 -13.63
C ASP A 65 17.68 12.34 -13.81
N LEU A 66 18.87 12.72 -14.29
CA LEU A 66 20.01 11.82 -14.40
C LEU A 66 20.46 11.35 -13.02
N ASP A 67 20.65 12.25 -12.06
CA ASP A 67 21.05 11.88 -10.69
C ASP A 67 19.99 10.99 -10.02
N LEU A 68 18.69 11.28 -10.22
CA LEU A 68 17.61 10.42 -9.74
C LEU A 68 17.68 9.01 -10.36
N SER A 69 17.91 8.93 -11.67
CA SER A 69 18.05 7.65 -12.38
C SER A 69 19.28 6.87 -11.92
N LEU A 70 20.42 7.55 -11.72
CA LEU A 70 21.65 6.93 -11.24
C LEU A 70 21.51 6.46 -9.79
N ASN A 71 20.86 7.24 -8.92
CA ASN A 71 20.61 6.84 -7.54
C ASN A 71 19.73 5.58 -7.48
N LYS A 72 18.69 5.47 -8.31
CA LYS A 72 17.90 4.22 -8.41
C LYS A 72 18.75 3.01 -8.83
N LEU A 73 19.67 3.19 -9.78
CA LEU A 73 20.58 2.11 -10.19
C LEU A 73 21.57 1.74 -9.07
N VAL A 74 21.97 2.69 -8.22
CA VAL A 74 22.79 2.43 -7.03
C VAL A 74 21.98 1.69 -5.95
N GLU A 75 20.73 2.09 -5.72
CA GLU A 75 19.81 1.44 -4.78
C GLU A 75 19.58 -0.04 -5.14
N GLU A 76 19.40 -0.33 -6.43
CA GLU A 76 19.29 -1.71 -6.94
C GLU A 76 20.66 -2.43 -7.04
N GLY A 77 21.76 -1.77 -6.67
CA GLY A 77 23.11 -2.34 -6.66
C GLY A 77 23.72 -2.58 -8.04
N LEU A 78 23.12 -2.07 -9.12
CA LEU A 78 23.55 -2.27 -10.51
C LEU A 78 24.79 -1.45 -10.87
N ILE A 79 24.99 -0.31 -10.21
CA ILE A 79 26.16 0.56 -10.39
C ILE A 79 26.73 1.02 -9.05
N ILE A 80 28.01 1.39 -9.07
CA ILE A 80 28.71 2.02 -7.96
C ILE A 80 29.20 3.39 -8.43
N LEU A 81 28.82 4.45 -7.71
CA LEU A 81 29.33 5.79 -7.93
C LEU A 81 30.57 6.01 -7.06
N SER A 82 31.72 6.26 -7.70
CA SER A 82 32.97 6.57 -7.01
C SER A 82 33.52 7.92 -7.45
N SER A 83 34.47 8.50 -6.70
CA SER A 83 35.15 9.75 -7.06
C SER A 83 35.90 9.66 -8.40
N GLU A 84 36.23 8.44 -8.84
CA GLU A 84 36.93 8.15 -10.10
C GLU A 84 35.97 7.88 -11.28
N GLY A 85 34.65 7.81 -11.04
CA GLY A 85 33.65 7.56 -12.08
C GLY A 85 32.59 6.54 -11.68
N ILE A 86 31.76 6.17 -12.66
CA ILE A 86 30.69 5.17 -12.53
C ILE A 86 31.30 3.79 -12.81
N LYS A 87 31.01 2.78 -12.01
CA LYS A 87 31.39 1.38 -12.26
C LYS A 87 30.14 0.50 -12.32
N LEU A 88 30.11 -0.47 -13.23
CA LEU A 88 29.05 -1.49 -13.27
C LEU A 88 29.33 -2.59 -12.25
N SER A 89 28.28 -3.00 -11.54
CA SER A 89 28.32 -4.16 -10.67
C SER A 89 28.11 -5.45 -11.47
N ASP A 90 28.73 -6.54 -11.03
CA ASP A 90 28.44 -7.87 -11.57
C ASP A 90 27.16 -8.42 -10.91
N MET A 91 26.03 -8.22 -11.59
CA MET A 91 24.72 -8.69 -11.13
C MET A 91 24.66 -10.20 -10.90
N LYS A 92 25.39 -11.00 -11.70
CA LYS A 92 25.38 -12.46 -11.55
C LYS A 92 26.11 -12.86 -10.27
N ALA A 93 27.23 -12.19 -9.99
CA ALA A 93 27.96 -12.39 -8.75
C ALA A 93 27.17 -11.92 -7.51
N ILE A 94 26.40 -10.83 -7.62
CA ILE A 94 25.50 -10.38 -6.55
C ILE A 94 24.46 -11.46 -6.27
N GLU A 95 23.75 -11.94 -7.30
CA GLU A 95 22.70 -12.95 -7.13
C GLU A 95 23.25 -14.26 -6.55
N LEU A 96 24.38 -14.74 -7.07
CA LEU A 96 25.04 -15.94 -6.55
C LEU A 96 25.42 -15.80 -5.07
N ARG A 97 25.91 -14.62 -4.65
CA ARG A 97 26.24 -14.37 -3.24
C ARG A 97 25.00 -14.38 -2.37
N THR A 98 23.91 -13.78 -2.84
CA THR A 98 22.62 -13.79 -2.13
C THR A 98 22.14 -15.22 -1.92
N LEU A 99 22.14 -16.04 -2.97
CA LEU A 99 21.74 -17.46 -2.90
C LEU A 99 22.64 -18.28 -1.96
N LEU A 100 23.96 -18.02 -1.96
CA LEU A 100 24.90 -18.70 -1.07
C LEU A 100 24.78 -18.26 0.39
N ALA A 101 24.46 -16.98 0.63
CA ALA A 101 24.30 -16.42 1.96
C ALA A 101 22.95 -16.77 2.60
N ALA A 102 21.91 -16.99 1.78
CA ALA A 102 20.55 -17.36 2.19
C ALA A 102 20.44 -18.81 2.69
N LYS A 103 21.51 -19.39 3.23
CA LYS A 103 21.47 -20.73 3.84
C LYS A 103 20.61 -20.68 5.10
N PRO A 104 19.43 -21.32 5.15
CA PRO A 104 18.58 -21.30 6.33
C PRO A 104 19.14 -22.23 7.40
N GLU A 105 18.93 -21.90 8.67
CA GLU A 105 18.86 -22.93 9.70
C GLU A 105 17.71 -23.89 9.34
N GLU A 106 18.05 -25.13 9.03
CA GLU A 106 17.10 -26.15 8.59
C GLU A 106 16.19 -26.57 9.75
N ASN A 107 14.98 -26.00 9.80
CA ASN A 107 13.82 -26.76 10.27
C ASN A 107 13.32 -27.59 9.08
N THR A 108 13.87 -28.80 8.92
CA THR A 108 13.45 -29.75 7.89
C THR A 108 12.00 -30.19 8.15
N VAL A 109 11.06 -29.56 7.46
CA VAL A 109 9.66 -30.00 7.45
C VAL A 109 9.56 -31.15 6.45
N VAL A 110 9.41 -32.38 6.94
CA VAL A 110 9.16 -33.55 6.08
C VAL A 110 7.72 -33.46 5.56
N LEU A 111 7.56 -33.22 4.27
CA LEU A 111 6.27 -33.20 3.57
C LEU A 111 5.99 -34.57 2.96
N SER A 112 4.71 -34.91 2.76
CA SER A 112 4.33 -36.11 2.01
C SER A 112 4.61 -35.93 0.51
N PRO A 113 4.89 -37.01 -0.24
CA PRO A 113 5.11 -36.96 -1.69
C PRO A 113 3.96 -36.32 -2.48
N GLU A 114 2.72 -36.54 -2.01
CA GLU A 114 1.50 -35.97 -2.59
C GLU A 114 1.51 -34.43 -2.49
N VAL A 115 1.78 -33.89 -1.29
CA VAL A 115 1.82 -32.44 -1.07
C VAL A 115 2.93 -31.76 -1.87
N ILE A 116 4.07 -32.44 -2.05
CA ILE A 116 5.17 -31.93 -2.89
C ILE A 116 4.70 -31.84 -4.35
N THR A 117 4.06 -32.90 -4.84
CA THR A 117 3.58 -32.97 -6.22
C THR A 117 2.51 -31.91 -6.50
N GLU A 118 1.57 -31.70 -5.59
CA GLU A 118 0.54 -30.65 -5.71
C GLU A 118 1.13 -29.24 -5.75
N ARG A 119 2.12 -28.97 -4.88
CA ARG A 119 2.83 -27.68 -4.88
C ARG A 119 3.57 -27.44 -6.19
N GLU A 120 4.31 -28.43 -6.68
CA GLU A 120 5.02 -28.35 -7.96
C GLU A 120 4.08 -28.10 -9.13
N GLN A 121 2.93 -28.76 -9.16
CA GLN A 121 1.91 -28.56 -10.21
C GLN A 121 1.38 -27.12 -10.21
N VAL A 122 1.01 -26.59 -9.03
CA VAL A 122 0.51 -25.22 -8.92
C VAL A 122 1.59 -24.20 -9.28
N VAL A 123 2.82 -24.38 -8.80
CA VAL A 123 3.94 -23.49 -9.14
C VAL A 123 4.22 -23.51 -10.65
N THR A 124 4.16 -24.69 -11.28
CA THR A 124 4.31 -24.83 -12.74
C THR A 124 3.17 -24.15 -13.50
N ALA A 125 1.93 -24.30 -13.02
CA ALA A 125 0.77 -23.63 -13.59
C ALA A 125 0.93 -22.11 -13.52
N ILE A 126 1.32 -21.57 -12.36
CA ILE A 126 1.58 -20.14 -12.15
C ILE A 126 2.68 -19.64 -13.09
N ASN A 127 3.79 -20.36 -13.21
CA ASN A 127 4.90 -19.99 -14.11
C ASN A 127 4.40 -19.89 -15.57
N ASN A 128 3.61 -20.85 -16.02
CA ASN A 128 3.12 -20.87 -17.39
C ASN A 128 2.04 -19.80 -17.65
N GLU A 129 1.11 -19.63 -16.70
CA GLU A 129 -0.03 -18.72 -16.84
C GLU A 129 0.37 -17.24 -16.74
N TYR A 130 1.22 -16.89 -15.77
CA TYR A 130 1.54 -15.49 -15.45
C TYR A 130 2.92 -15.04 -15.94
N PHE A 131 3.86 -15.96 -16.15
CA PHE A 131 5.24 -15.64 -16.51
C PHE A 131 5.71 -16.24 -17.84
N GLN A 132 4.83 -16.94 -18.57
CA GLN A 132 5.15 -17.58 -19.86
C GLN A 132 6.35 -18.55 -19.78
N GLY A 133 6.57 -19.16 -18.61
CA GLY A 133 7.70 -20.05 -18.36
C GLY A 133 8.99 -19.37 -17.90
N LEU A 134 9.00 -18.02 -17.79
CA LEU A 134 10.18 -17.22 -17.44
C LEU A 134 10.12 -16.67 -16.01
N MET A 135 9.45 -17.39 -15.09
CA MET A 135 9.44 -17.03 -13.67
C MET A 135 10.86 -17.15 -13.09
N THR A 136 11.32 -16.11 -12.40
CA THR A 136 12.66 -16.05 -11.80
C THR A 136 12.69 -16.74 -10.43
N HIS A 137 13.88 -17.14 -9.97
CA HIS A 137 14.09 -17.80 -8.67
C HIS A 137 13.47 -17.06 -7.50
N ALA A 138 13.54 -15.73 -7.48
CA ALA A 138 13.02 -14.94 -6.39
C ALA A 138 11.48 -14.99 -6.26
N TRP A 139 10.74 -15.40 -7.30
CA TRP A 139 9.32 -15.73 -7.19
C TRP A 139 9.08 -17.11 -6.58
N TYR A 140 9.93 -18.10 -6.88
CA TYR A 140 9.86 -19.43 -6.25
C TYR A 140 10.11 -19.32 -4.75
N ASP A 141 11.16 -18.59 -4.34
CA ASP A 141 11.47 -18.38 -2.91
C ASP A 141 10.30 -17.72 -2.18
N MET A 142 9.64 -16.75 -2.81
CA MET A 142 8.49 -16.07 -2.22
C MET A 142 7.26 -16.99 -2.09
N ILE A 143 7.02 -17.87 -3.07
CA ILE A 143 5.95 -18.86 -3.01
C ILE A 143 6.26 -19.89 -1.91
N ASP A 144 7.51 -20.33 -1.80
CA ASP A 144 7.97 -21.24 -0.75
C ASP A 144 7.83 -20.60 0.63
N ASP A 145 8.12 -19.30 0.76
CA ASP A 145 7.87 -18.52 1.97
C ASP A 145 6.37 -18.51 2.34
N TRP A 146 5.46 -18.42 1.38
CA TRP A 146 4.02 -18.49 1.68
C TRP A 146 3.58 -19.87 2.16
N PHE A 147 4.12 -20.93 1.55
CA PHE A 147 3.90 -22.30 2.00
C PHE A 147 4.49 -22.56 3.40
N ALA A 148 5.67 -22.01 3.68
CA ALA A 148 6.38 -22.22 4.94
C ALA A 148 5.81 -21.35 6.06
N LYS A 149 5.72 -20.04 5.85
CA LYS A 149 5.34 -19.05 6.87
C LYS A 149 3.83 -19.01 7.12
N TYR A 150 3.04 -18.90 6.05
CA TYR A 150 1.58 -18.74 6.16
C TYR A 150 0.83 -20.07 6.14
N ARG A 151 1.49 -21.17 5.76
CA ARG A 151 0.90 -22.52 5.64
C ARG A 151 -0.26 -22.54 4.65
N PHE A 152 -0.16 -21.76 3.58
CA PHE A 152 -1.18 -21.74 2.54
C PHE A 152 -1.26 -23.08 1.80
N GLU A 153 -2.47 -23.46 1.43
CA GLU A 153 -2.74 -24.56 0.51
C GLU A 153 -2.40 -24.12 -0.93
N PRO A 154 -2.02 -25.05 -1.84
CA PRO A 154 -1.71 -24.70 -3.22
C PRO A 154 -2.82 -23.89 -3.91
N ALA A 155 -4.09 -24.22 -3.67
CA ALA A 155 -5.22 -23.48 -4.22
C ALA A 155 -5.29 -22.01 -3.75
N VAL A 156 -4.89 -21.73 -2.50
CA VAL A 156 -4.83 -20.36 -1.96
C VAL A 156 -3.70 -19.59 -2.63
N VAL A 157 -2.53 -20.22 -2.85
CA VAL A 157 -1.43 -19.58 -3.59
C VAL A 157 -1.84 -19.24 -5.02
N GLN A 158 -2.54 -20.14 -5.71
CA GLN A 158 -3.08 -19.85 -7.05
C GLN A 158 -4.06 -18.67 -7.01
N ALA A 159 -4.94 -18.62 -6.01
CA ALA A 159 -5.88 -17.52 -5.86
C ALA A 159 -5.22 -16.16 -5.60
N LEU A 160 -4.04 -16.10 -4.95
CA LEU A 160 -3.28 -14.85 -4.79
C LEU A 160 -2.93 -14.21 -6.14
N PHE A 161 -2.47 -15.03 -7.09
CA PHE A 161 -2.13 -14.56 -8.44
C PHE A 161 -3.38 -14.19 -9.24
N ALA A 162 -4.46 -14.95 -9.08
CA ALA A 162 -5.74 -14.62 -9.69
C ALA A 162 -6.29 -13.26 -9.18
N GLU A 163 -6.22 -13.00 -7.86
CA GLU A 163 -6.65 -11.72 -7.30
C GLU A 163 -5.76 -10.56 -7.75
N ALA A 164 -4.44 -10.77 -7.76
CA ALA A 164 -3.49 -9.73 -8.15
C ALA A 164 -3.63 -9.31 -9.62
N THR A 165 -4.09 -10.21 -10.48
CA THR A 165 -4.35 -9.95 -11.90
C THR A 165 -5.77 -9.44 -12.15
N ALA A 166 -6.75 -9.84 -11.35
CA ALA A 166 -8.14 -9.36 -11.43
C ALA A 166 -8.33 -7.90 -10.97
N ALA A 167 -7.45 -7.38 -10.11
CA ALA A 167 -7.63 -6.08 -9.45
C ALA A 167 -7.48 -4.83 -10.35
N ASP A 168 -7.00 -4.95 -11.60
CA ASP A 168 -6.81 -3.79 -12.50
C ASP A 168 -6.97 -4.18 -13.98
N LYS A 169 -7.22 -3.21 -14.87
CA LYS A 169 -7.37 -3.46 -16.32
C LYS A 169 -6.11 -4.03 -17.01
N TRP A 170 -4.97 -4.01 -16.32
CA TRP A 170 -3.68 -4.49 -16.81
C TRP A 170 -2.97 -5.46 -15.84
N GLY A 171 -3.58 -5.79 -14.69
CA GLY A 171 -2.98 -6.61 -13.63
C GLY A 171 -1.73 -6.00 -12.98
N LYS A 172 -1.49 -6.24 -11.69
CA LYS A 172 -0.25 -5.81 -11.01
C LYS A 172 0.48 -7.01 -10.44
N LEU A 173 1.31 -7.64 -11.27
CA LEU A 173 2.19 -8.72 -10.85
C LEU A 173 3.45 -8.15 -10.17
N ASN A 174 3.26 -7.57 -8.98
CA ASN A 174 4.32 -6.97 -8.19
C ASN A 174 4.45 -7.65 -6.83
N ARG A 175 5.65 -8.12 -6.48
CA ARG A 175 5.90 -8.91 -5.26
C ARG A 175 5.42 -8.25 -3.96
N PRO A 176 5.68 -6.95 -3.69
CA PRO A 176 5.17 -6.28 -2.50
C PRO A 176 3.64 -6.24 -2.45
N PHE A 177 2.99 -6.13 -3.62
CA PHE A 177 1.53 -6.14 -3.70
C PHE A 177 0.98 -7.53 -3.36
N LEU A 178 1.48 -8.61 -3.99
CA LEU A 178 1.06 -9.96 -3.64
C LEU A 178 1.35 -10.30 -2.16
N ASN A 179 2.50 -9.87 -1.64
CA ASN A 179 2.82 -10.03 -0.22
C ASN A 179 1.85 -9.29 0.70
N SER A 180 1.32 -8.13 0.28
CA SER A 180 0.29 -7.43 1.05
C SER A 180 -1.04 -8.18 1.08
N ILE A 181 -1.43 -8.84 -0.02
CA ILE A 181 -2.61 -9.70 -0.08
C ILE A 181 -2.41 -10.94 0.78
N ALA A 182 -1.26 -11.62 0.65
CA ALA A 182 -0.90 -12.78 1.45
C ALA A 182 -0.90 -12.45 2.96
N ALA A 183 -0.31 -11.32 3.36
CA ALA A 183 -0.31 -10.88 4.74
C ALA A 183 -1.73 -10.59 5.25
N ARG A 184 -2.59 -9.98 4.42
CA ARG A 184 -4.00 -9.74 4.75
C ARG A 184 -4.75 -11.04 4.98
N TRP A 185 -4.68 -11.99 4.06
CA TRP A 185 -5.34 -13.29 4.19
C TRP A 185 -4.86 -14.06 5.42
N SER A 186 -3.54 -14.09 5.63
CA SER A 186 -2.97 -14.73 6.82
C SER A 186 -3.43 -14.06 8.12
N LYS A 187 -3.63 -12.73 8.15
CA LYS A 187 -4.15 -12.00 9.31
C LYS A 187 -5.58 -12.44 9.65
N HIS A 188 -6.40 -12.73 8.64
CA HIS A 188 -7.75 -13.29 8.82
C HIS A 188 -7.77 -14.82 9.00
N GLY A 189 -6.60 -15.46 9.14
CA GLY A 189 -6.49 -16.89 9.42
C GLY A 189 -6.74 -17.80 8.23
N VAL A 190 -6.78 -17.26 7.00
CA VAL A 190 -6.99 -18.05 5.79
C VAL A 190 -5.75 -18.90 5.51
N LYS A 191 -5.93 -20.21 5.38
CA LYS A 191 -4.89 -21.16 4.96
C LYS A 191 -5.36 -22.10 3.87
N THR A 192 -6.64 -22.45 3.89
CA THR A 192 -7.27 -23.40 2.95
C THR A 192 -8.19 -22.69 1.96
N PHE A 193 -8.50 -23.34 0.85
CA PHE A 193 -9.44 -22.80 -0.13
C PHE A 193 -10.84 -22.59 0.46
N SER A 194 -11.29 -23.47 1.37
CA SER A 194 -12.56 -23.31 2.07
C SER A 194 -12.60 -22.05 2.94
N GLU A 195 -11.52 -21.77 3.68
CA GLU A 195 -11.43 -20.55 4.50
C GLU A 195 -11.34 -19.30 3.64
N LEU A 196 -10.67 -19.38 2.48
CA LEU A 196 -10.60 -18.28 1.53
C LEU A 196 -11.99 -17.94 0.95
N SER A 197 -12.80 -18.96 0.63
CA SER A 197 -14.17 -18.75 0.17
C SER A 197 -15.02 -18.04 1.23
N VAL A 198 -14.90 -18.46 2.49
CA VAL A 198 -15.60 -17.80 3.61
C VAL A 198 -15.12 -16.36 3.78
N PHE A 199 -13.81 -16.11 3.67
CA PHE A 199 -13.25 -14.77 3.70
C PHE A 199 -13.81 -13.89 2.58
N TYR A 200 -13.95 -14.42 1.37
CA TYR A 200 -14.55 -13.67 0.26
C TYR A 200 -16.00 -13.32 0.52
N GLU A 201 -16.82 -14.26 1.00
CA GLU A 201 -18.20 -13.99 1.39
C GLU A 201 -18.29 -12.88 2.45
N GLN A 202 -17.46 -12.96 3.49
CA GLN A 202 -17.39 -11.93 4.54
C GLN A 202 -16.95 -10.57 3.98
N ASN A 203 -15.94 -10.55 3.11
CA ASN A 203 -15.43 -9.32 2.50
C ASN A 203 -16.47 -8.69 1.55
N GLU A 204 -17.26 -9.48 0.82
CA GLU A 204 -18.37 -8.97 0.02
C GLU A 204 -19.47 -8.34 0.88
N LEU A 205 -19.85 -8.99 1.98
CA LEU A 205 -20.81 -8.44 2.94
C LEU A 205 -20.30 -7.12 3.54
N PHE A 206 -19.02 -7.08 3.92
CA PHE A 206 -18.36 -5.89 4.43
C PHE A 206 -18.33 -4.75 3.40
N LEU A 207 -17.94 -5.03 2.15
CA LEU A 207 -17.96 -4.03 1.08
C LEU A 207 -19.38 -3.54 0.79
N GLY A 208 -20.38 -4.41 0.90
CA GLY A 208 -21.79 -4.06 0.83
C GLY A 208 -22.20 -3.07 1.92
N LEU A 209 -21.80 -3.34 3.18
CA LEU A 209 -22.02 -2.46 4.32
C LEU A 209 -21.33 -1.11 4.12
N TYR A 210 -20.06 -1.08 3.70
CA TYR A 210 -19.34 0.17 3.50
C TYR A 210 -19.94 1.00 2.36
N LYS A 211 -20.33 0.38 1.25
CA LYS A 211 -21.10 1.04 0.18
C LYS A 211 -22.43 1.62 0.69
N HIS A 212 -23.12 0.91 1.58
CA HIS A 212 -24.34 1.40 2.22
C HIS A 212 -24.07 2.66 3.05
N ILE A 213 -23.05 2.63 3.92
CA ILE A 213 -22.63 3.79 4.73
C ILE A 213 -22.28 4.99 3.84
N CYS A 214 -21.49 4.79 2.79
CA CYS A 214 -21.14 5.83 1.83
C CYS A 214 -22.38 6.46 1.18
N LYS A 215 -23.38 5.63 0.82
CA LYS A 215 -24.64 6.09 0.23
C LYS A 215 -25.47 6.91 1.20
N VAL A 216 -25.57 6.47 2.47
CA VAL A 216 -26.34 7.17 3.51
C VAL A 216 -25.71 8.53 3.85
N LEU A 217 -24.39 8.56 4.05
CA LEU A 217 -23.65 9.77 4.39
C LEU A 217 -23.34 10.66 3.18
N ARG A 218 -23.61 10.19 1.96
CA ARG A 218 -23.27 10.85 0.68
C ARG A 218 -21.78 11.19 0.56
N ILE A 219 -20.92 10.29 1.02
CA ILE A 219 -19.45 10.41 0.96
C ILE A 219 -18.88 9.51 -0.13
N SER A 220 -17.68 9.84 -0.62
CA SER A 220 -16.94 8.98 -1.53
C SER A 220 -16.43 7.72 -0.83
N PHE A 221 -16.31 6.65 -1.60
CA PHE A 221 -15.63 5.43 -1.16
C PHE A 221 -14.14 5.71 -1.05
N THR A 222 -13.56 5.55 0.13
CA THR A 222 -12.14 5.83 0.38
C THR A 222 -11.52 4.77 1.27
N GLU A 223 -10.25 4.47 1.03
CA GLU A 223 -9.48 3.48 1.80
C GLU A 223 -9.43 3.81 3.31
N PRO A 224 -9.18 5.07 3.76
CA PRO A 224 -9.23 5.40 5.18
C PRO A 224 -10.62 5.22 5.80
N GLY A 225 -11.68 5.50 5.04
CA GLY A 225 -13.05 5.27 5.49
C GLY A 225 -13.36 3.78 5.66
N MET A 226 -12.88 2.95 4.73
CA MET A 226 -13.02 1.49 4.79
C MET A 226 -12.39 0.93 6.07
N ARG A 227 -11.14 1.32 6.39
CA ARG A 227 -10.46 0.86 7.62
C ARG A 227 -11.18 1.26 8.90
N MET A 228 -11.83 2.42 8.92
CA MET A 228 -12.60 2.85 10.08
C MET A 228 -13.82 1.95 10.28
N VAL A 229 -14.54 1.62 9.20
CA VAL A 229 -15.67 0.69 9.26
C VAL A 229 -15.21 -0.73 9.60
N GLU A 230 -14.05 -1.17 9.09
CA GLU A 230 -13.43 -2.44 9.44
C GLU A 230 -13.20 -2.54 10.95
N SER A 231 -12.70 -1.47 11.59
CA SER A 231 -12.54 -1.44 13.05
C SER A 231 -13.87 -1.60 13.81
N TRP A 232 -15.00 -1.14 13.25
CA TRP A 232 -16.31 -1.29 13.90
C TRP A 232 -16.80 -2.73 13.88
N VAL A 233 -16.54 -3.45 12.79
CA VAL A 233 -16.96 -4.84 12.62
C VAL A 233 -16.00 -5.77 13.37
N ASP A 234 -14.69 -5.60 13.18
CA ASP A 234 -13.67 -6.52 13.69
C ASP A 234 -13.31 -6.25 15.16
N GLU A 235 -13.11 -4.99 15.55
CA GLU A 235 -12.66 -4.65 16.92
C GLU A 235 -13.83 -4.43 17.87
N LEU A 236 -14.88 -3.72 17.43
CA LEU A 236 -16.04 -3.41 18.27
C LEU A 236 -17.11 -4.52 18.22
N GLY A 237 -17.06 -5.40 17.21
CA GLY A 237 -18.00 -6.50 17.04
C GLY A 237 -19.42 -6.06 16.68
N TYR A 238 -19.59 -4.90 16.04
CA TYR A 238 -20.90 -4.37 15.70
C TYR A 238 -21.46 -4.96 14.41
N ASP A 239 -22.74 -5.31 14.44
CA ASP A 239 -23.49 -5.72 13.27
C ASP A 239 -23.99 -4.52 12.47
N LYS A 240 -24.51 -4.80 11.27
CA LYS A 240 -25.11 -3.80 10.39
C LYS A 240 -26.22 -3.01 11.10
N ASP A 241 -27.02 -3.67 11.93
CA ASP A 241 -28.17 -3.06 12.59
C ASP A 241 -27.76 -1.98 13.60
N VAL A 242 -26.73 -2.24 14.40
CA VAL A 242 -26.19 -1.24 15.35
C VAL A 242 -25.53 -0.09 14.59
N ILE A 243 -24.82 -0.36 13.50
CA ILE A 243 -24.22 0.67 12.65
C ILE A 243 -25.30 1.55 12.01
N ASP A 244 -26.38 0.97 11.51
CA ASP A 244 -27.51 1.71 10.94
C ASP A 244 -28.15 2.64 11.98
N LEU A 245 -28.27 2.21 13.24
CA LEU A 245 -28.75 3.09 14.33
C LEU A 245 -27.82 4.28 14.56
N ALA A 246 -26.50 4.08 14.52
CA ALA A 246 -25.53 5.18 14.64
C ALA A 246 -25.60 6.13 13.43
N LEU A 247 -25.85 5.60 12.23
CA LEU A 247 -26.07 6.41 11.02
C LEU A 247 -27.34 7.26 11.13
N GLU A 248 -28.45 6.69 11.63
CA GLU A 248 -29.69 7.44 11.88
C GLU A 248 -29.46 8.63 12.83
N GLU A 249 -28.72 8.42 13.93
CA GLU A 249 -28.39 9.53 14.84
C GLU A 249 -27.49 10.58 14.18
N THR A 250 -26.60 10.16 13.29
CA THR A 250 -25.69 11.05 12.56
C THR A 250 -26.41 11.85 11.49
N THR A 251 -27.38 11.26 10.79
CA THR A 251 -28.18 11.95 9.76
C THR A 251 -29.15 12.99 10.33
N ALA A 252 -29.47 12.91 11.63
CA ALA A 252 -30.21 13.97 12.33
C ALA A 252 -29.35 15.24 12.55
N SER A 253 -28.03 15.15 12.39
CA SER A 253 -27.10 16.29 12.45
C SER A 253 -27.02 17.03 11.11
N SER A 254 -26.76 18.35 11.16
CA SER A 254 -26.69 19.20 9.96
C SER A 254 -25.55 18.84 8.99
N ARG A 255 -24.51 18.13 9.46
CA ARG A 255 -23.35 17.69 8.66
C ARG A 255 -22.93 16.26 9.01
N PRO A 256 -23.60 15.24 8.43
CA PRO A 256 -23.27 13.83 8.65
C PRO A 256 -21.84 13.55 8.18
N ASN A 257 -21.01 12.96 9.04
CA ASN A 257 -19.63 12.60 8.69
C ASN A 257 -19.24 11.28 9.35
N LEU A 258 -18.32 10.54 8.72
CA LEU A 258 -17.94 9.19 9.16
C LEU A 258 -17.24 9.20 10.53
N ARG A 259 -16.53 10.28 10.88
CA ARG A 259 -15.87 10.43 12.20
C ARG A 259 -16.89 10.54 13.34
N TYR A 260 -18.01 11.21 13.10
CA TYR A 260 -19.07 11.34 14.10
C TYR A 260 -19.73 9.99 14.40
N VAL A 261 -19.93 9.17 13.37
CA VAL A 261 -20.39 7.78 13.52
C VAL A 261 -19.39 6.97 14.37
N ASP A 262 -18.09 7.08 14.07
CA ASP A 262 -17.03 6.43 14.85
C ASP A 262 -17.09 6.82 16.34
N THR A 263 -17.28 8.11 16.64
CA THR A 263 -17.41 8.59 18.03
C THR A 263 -18.63 8.00 18.74
N ILE A 264 -19.78 7.91 18.07
CA ILE A 264 -20.99 7.30 18.64
C ILE A 264 -20.74 5.83 18.95
N LEU A 265 -20.19 5.07 17.99
CA LEU A 265 -19.94 3.64 18.14
C LEU A 265 -18.91 3.35 19.23
N ARG A 266 -17.81 4.13 19.31
CA ARG A 266 -16.82 3.98 20.38
C ARG A 266 -17.39 4.33 21.75
N ARG A 267 -18.28 5.33 21.84
CA ARG A 267 -19.00 5.67 23.08
C ARG A 267 -19.91 4.52 23.52
N TRP A 268 -20.68 3.93 22.60
CA TRP A 268 -21.51 2.77 22.93
C TRP A 268 -20.65 1.58 23.36
N HIS A 269 -19.51 1.36 22.72
CA HIS A 269 -18.61 0.27 23.08
C HIS A 269 -18.02 0.47 24.48
N SER A 270 -17.62 1.69 24.85
CA SER A 270 -17.12 2.00 26.20
C SER A 270 -18.19 1.88 27.29
N GLN A 271 -19.47 2.00 26.93
CA GLN A 271 -20.62 1.76 27.80
C GLN A 271 -21.04 0.28 27.84
N GLY A 272 -20.38 -0.60 27.10
CA GLY A 272 -20.71 -2.03 27.02
C GLY A 272 -21.96 -2.34 26.19
N ILE A 273 -22.45 -1.38 25.40
CA ILE A 273 -23.63 -1.52 24.55
C ILE A 273 -23.21 -2.26 23.28
N LYS A 274 -23.70 -3.50 23.11
CA LYS A 274 -23.35 -4.37 21.98
C LYS A 274 -24.54 -4.83 21.14
N SER A 275 -25.75 -4.81 21.71
CA SER A 275 -26.96 -5.22 21.00
C SER A 275 -27.82 -4.03 20.58
N LYS A 276 -28.56 -4.21 19.48
CA LYS A 276 -29.66 -3.32 19.07
C LYS A 276 -30.63 -3.01 20.22
N ALA A 277 -30.91 -3.99 21.08
CA ALA A 277 -31.78 -3.81 22.23
C ALA A 277 -31.18 -2.86 23.29
N ASP A 278 -29.86 -2.92 23.49
CA ASP A 278 -29.13 -2.08 24.43
C ASP A 278 -29.08 -0.63 23.94
N VAL A 279 -28.85 -0.44 22.64
CA VAL A 279 -28.86 0.89 21.99
C VAL A 279 -30.23 1.55 22.15
N GLU A 280 -31.32 0.82 21.88
CA GLU A 280 -32.67 1.35 22.00
C GLU A 280 -33.05 1.66 23.47
N ASN A 281 -32.53 0.90 24.42
CA ASN A 281 -32.71 1.16 25.85
C ASN A 281 -31.92 2.40 26.33
N GLU A 282 -30.71 2.61 25.81
CA GLU A 282 -29.93 3.83 26.05
C GLU A 282 -30.65 5.04 25.45
N ARG A 283 -31.15 4.93 24.22
CA ARG A 283 -31.94 5.98 23.55
C ARG A 283 -33.17 6.38 24.36
N LYS A 284 -33.92 5.39 24.87
CA LYS A 284 -35.07 5.64 25.76
C LYS A 284 -34.66 6.33 27.06
N SER A 285 -33.55 5.91 27.66
CA SER A 285 -33.01 6.49 28.90
C SER A 285 -32.52 7.94 28.68
N TRP A 286 -31.88 8.22 27.55
CA TRP A 286 -31.41 9.54 27.15
C TRP A 286 -32.57 10.51 26.86
N LEU A 287 -33.61 10.05 26.15
CA LEU A 287 -34.84 10.82 25.91
C LEU A 287 -35.60 11.14 27.21
N GLN A 288 -35.60 10.22 28.18
CA GLN A 288 -36.17 10.46 29.52
C GLN A 288 -35.32 11.46 30.34
N GLY A 289 -33.98 11.41 30.24
CA GLY A 289 -33.07 12.37 30.86
C GLY A 289 -33.15 13.79 30.27
N LYS A 290 -33.47 13.94 28.99
CA LYS A 290 -33.76 15.24 28.36
C LYS A 290 -35.07 15.87 28.87
N LYS A 291 -36.10 15.05 29.14
CA LYS A 291 -37.35 15.52 29.74
C LYS A 291 -37.17 15.95 31.20
N SER A 292 -36.28 15.33 31.97
CA SER A 292 -36.02 15.72 33.36
C SER A 292 -35.14 16.98 33.51
N LYS A 293 -34.27 17.28 32.54
CA LYS A 293 -33.48 18.54 32.51
C LYS A 293 -34.25 19.75 31.95
N SER A 294 -35.40 19.55 31.32
CA SER A 294 -36.25 20.62 30.76
C SER A 294 -37.10 21.35 31.80
N SER A 295 -37.18 20.87 33.05
CA SER A 295 -38.06 21.45 34.10
C SER A 295 -37.37 22.46 35.02
N GLY A 296 -36.12 22.85 34.74
CA GLY A 296 -35.37 23.75 35.63
C GLY A 296 -34.34 24.61 34.92
N LYS A 297 -34.77 25.62 34.18
CA LYS A 297 -34.03 26.88 34.01
C LYS A 297 -34.97 27.97 33.47
N THR A 298 -35.42 28.82 34.38
CA THR A 298 -36.05 30.11 34.10
C THR A 298 -35.06 31.00 33.35
N ALA A 299 -35.55 31.61 32.27
CA ALA A 299 -34.81 32.53 31.43
C ALA A 299 -34.44 33.81 32.19
N LYS A 300 -33.17 34.21 32.13
CA LYS A 300 -32.76 35.61 32.28
C LYS A 300 -32.20 36.07 30.93
N SER A 301 -32.87 37.04 30.33
CA SER A 301 -32.36 37.78 29.18
C SER A 301 -31.25 38.74 29.63
N ALA A 302 -30.17 38.83 28.85
CA ALA A 302 -29.37 40.03 28.73
C ALA A 302 -28.52 39.97 27.45
N ASN A 303 -28.77 40.95 26.60
CA ASN A 303 -27.89 41.61 25.62
C ASN A 303 -27.29 40.82 24.44
N ARG A 304 -27.74 41.25 23.25
CA ARG A 304 -27.00 41.20 21.98
C ARG A 304 -25.86 42.22 22.03
N ASP A 305 -24.73 41.83 21.43
CA ASP A 305 -23.72 42.67 20.76
C ASP A 305 -22.29 42.31 21.17
N ASN A 306 -21.75 41.25 20.54
CA ASN A 306 -20.43 41.25 19.91
C ASN A 306 -20.25 39.94 19.12
N TYR A 307 -20.14 40.04 17.80
CA TYR A 307 -19.80 38.92 16.91
C TYR A 307 -18.57 39.34 16.12
N GLU A 308 -17.38 39.03 16.64
CA GLU A 308 -16.17 38.92 15.84
C GLU A 308 -15.94 37.43 15.60
N GLY A 309 -15.91 37.04 14.32
CA GLY A 309 -15.87 35.66 13.90
C GLY A 309 -14.48 35.06 14.04
N GLU A 310 -14.35 34.09 14.94
CA GLU A 310 -13.28 33.09 14.91
C GLU A 310 -13.86 31.73 14.49
N GLY A 311 -13.09 30.99 13.68
CA GLY A 311 -13.55 29.83 12.90
C GLY A 311 -14.02 28.61 13.72
N PRO A 312 -14.72 27.65 13.09
CA PRO A 312 -15.59 26.69 13.79
C PRO A 312 -14.91 25.48 14.43
N ASP A 313 -13.57 25.42 14.46
CA ASP A 313 -12.84 24.18 14.77
C ASP A 313 -12.14 24.20 16.15
N ALA A 314 -12.03 25.36 16.81
CA ALA A 314 -11.32 25.45 18.09
C ALA A 314 -12.18 25.05 19.31
N ASP A 315 -13.49 25.28 19.24
CA ASP A 315 -14.42 25.08 20.37
C ASP A 315 -14.84 23.59 20.54
N TYR A 316 -14.60 22.75 19.54
CA TYR A 316 -14.99 21.32 19.56
C TYR A 316 -13.94 20.41 20.22
N ASP A 317 -12.65 20.71 20.06
CA ASP A 317 -11.56 19.95 20.69
C ASP A 317 -11.42 20.28 22.18
N GLU A 318 -11.72 21.52 22.57
CA GLU A 318 -11.57 22.01 23.95
C GLU A 318 -12.69 21.49 24.88
N ALA A 319 -13.89 21.22 24.36
CA ALA A 319 -15.03 20.73 25.12
C ALA A 319 -14.87 19.29 25.67
N PHE A 320 -13.95 18.49 25.12
CA PHE A 320 -13.82 17.06 25.45
C PHE A 320 -12.38 16.56 25.71
N GLY A 321 -11.39 17.45 25.80
CA GLY A 321 -10.06 17.14 26.33
C GLY A 321 -9.26 16.09 25.54
N LEU A 322 -9.54 15.93 24.24
CA LEU A 322 -8.80 15.02 23.37
C LEU A 322 -7.59 15.74 22.78
N THR A 323 -6.38 15.39 23.23
CA THR A 323 -5.15 15.87 22.59
C THR A 323 -4.70 14.87 21.52
N TYR A 324 -4.82 15.26 20.26
CA TYR A 324 -4.15 14.57 19.16
C TYR A 324 -2.70 15.05 19.05
N PRO A 325 -1.72 14.18 18.73
CA PRO A 325 -0.38 14.63 18.39
C PRO A 325 -0.47 15.54 17.15
N LYS A 326 -0.12 16.83 17.31
CA LYS A 326 -0.07 17.79 16.21
C LYS A 326 0.97 17.33 15.19
N MET A 327 0.55 17.08 13.96
CA MET A 327 1.49 16.91 12.84
C MET A 327 2.20 18.25 12.61
N GLN A 328 3.54 18.23 12.62
CA GLN A 328 4.34 19.38 12.22
C GLN A 328 4.09 19.69 10.75
N THR A 329 3.34 20.75 10.47
CA THR A 329 3.32 21.36 9.14
C THR A 329 4.56 22.22 9.02
N VAL A 330 5.50 21.79 8.18
CA VAL A 330 6.61 22.63 7.72
C VAL A 330 6.00 23.77 6.91
N LYS A 331 6.06 25.00 7.43
CA LYS A 331 5.69 26.20 6.68
C LYS A 331 6.74 26.42 5.59
N SER A 332 6.29 26.40 4.34
CA SER A 332 6.98 27.04 3.22
C SER A 332 6.63 28.52 3.26
N ASP A 333 7.56 29.35 3.74
CA ASP A 333 7.47 30.80 3.63
C ASP A 333 7.90 31.21 2.22
N ASP A 334 6.93 31.49 1.36
CA ASP A 334 7.09 32.36 0.18
C ASP A 334 6.18 33.55 0.40
N GLU A 335 6.71 34.64 0.97
CA GLU A 335 6.10 35.95 0.86
C GLU A 335 7.12 36.95 0.31
N PHE A 336 6.88 37.27 -0.96
CA PHE A 336 7.48 38.32 -1.75
C PHE A 336 6.90 39.66 -1.28
N THR A 337 7.69 40.50 -0.62
CA THR A 337 7.37 41.93 -0.46
C THR A 337 8.49 42.80 -1.01
N ALA A 338 8.10 43.64 -1.96
CA ALA A 338 8.90 44.66 -2.59
C ALA A 338 9.12 45.89 -1.68
N ASN A 339 10.27 46.54 -1.90
CA ASN A 339 10.61 47.97 -1.74
C ASN A 339 10.58 48.62 -0.35
N ASN A 340 11.77 49.03 0.15
CA ASN A 340 12.28 50.43 0.15
C ASN A 340 13.37 50.59 1.22
N GLU A 341 14.62 50.76 0.77
CA GLU A 341 15.64 51.79 1.12
C GLU A 341 17.05 51.31 0.76
#